data_AF-A0A842V5L9-F1
#
_entry.id   AF-A0A842V5L9-F1
#
_cell.length_a   1.000
_cell.length_b   1.000
_cell.length_c   1.000
_cell.angle_alpha   90.00
_cell.angle_beta   90.00
_cell.angle_gamma   90.00
#
_symmetry.space_group_name_H-M   'P 1'
#
loop_
_entity.id
_entity.type
_entity.pdbx_description
1 polymer ?
#
loop_
_entity_poly.entity_id
_entity_poly.type
_entity_poly.pdbx_seq_one_letter_code
_entity_poly.pdbx_strand_id
1 'polypeptide(L)' 'MVRFRCNNCNYVFTPKAKARIPERCPYCADRECLMEEKSILDSLDIDDELVD' A
#
# COMPACT_ATOMS: atom_id res chain seq x y z
N MET A 1 3.88 7.99 4.53
CA MET A 1 4.46 6.71 4.96
C MET A 1 3.84 5.63 4.11
N VAL A 2 4.64 4.82 3.42
CA VAL A 2 4.11 3.75 2.55
C VAL A 2 3.56 2.63 3.43
N ARG A 3 2.33 2.19 3.17
CA ARG A 3 1.71 1.03 3.82
C ARG A 3 1.54 -0.06 2.78
N PHE A 4 1.61 -1.30 3.20
CA PHE A 4 1.34 -2.43 2.34
C PHE A 4 0.32 -3.34 3.00
N ARG A 5 -0.57 -3.90 2.19
CA ARG A 5 -1.59 -4.84 2.62
C ARG A 5 -1.41 -6.16 1.88
N CYS A 6 -1.49 -7.27 2.60
CA CYS A 6 -1.56 -8.59 1.98
C CYS A 6 -2.97 -8.82 1.40
N ASN A 7 -3.07 -9.14 0.11
CA ASN A 7 -4.34 -9.42 -0.54
C ASN A 7 -4.95 -10.78 -0.14
N ASN A 8 -4.17 -11.69 0.45
CA ASN A 8 -4.68 -13.01 0.88
C ASN A 8 -5.22 -12.98 2.31
N CYS A 9 -4.45 -12.45 3.27
CA CYS A 9 -4.79 -12.48 4.69
C CYS A 9 -5.12 -11.11 5.31
N ASN A 10 -5.13 -10.03 4.51
CA ASN A 10 -5.36 -8.65 4.96
C ASN A 10 -4.36 -8.12 6.00
N TYR A 11 -3.24 -8.80 6.23
CA TYR A 11 -2.19 -8.31 7.13
C TYR A 11 -1.60 -7.00 6.60
N VAL A 12 -1.53 -5.98 7.45
CA VAL A 12 -1.00 -4.65 7.12
C VAL A 12 0.40 -4.51 7.69
N PHE A 13 1.37 -4.20 6.83
CA PHE A 13 2.74 -3.92 7.25
C PHE A 13 3.16 -2.51 6.83
N THR A 14 3.86 -1.82 7.72
CA THR A 14 4.39 -0.47 7.47
C THR A 14 5.91 -0.51 7.63
N PRO A 15 6.69 -0.48 6.54
CA PRO A 15 8.14 -0.43 6.64
C PRO A 15 8.59 0.88 7.27
N LYS A 16 9.51 0.81 8.25
CA LYS A 16 10.28 1.98 8.66
C LYS A 16 11.25 2.31 7.52
N ALA A 17 11.28 3.58 7.12
CA ALA A 17 11.91 4.08 5.89
C ALA A 17 13.23 3.38 5.52
N LYS A 18 13.37 2.99 4.24
CA LYS A 18 14.47 2.21 3.63
C LYS A 18 14.53 0.70 3.92
N ALA A 19 13.57 0.13 4.66
CA ALA A 19 13.48 -1.33 4.78
C ALA A 19 13.07 -1.97 3.44
N ARG A 20 13.74 -3.09 3.08
CA ARG A 20 13.39 -3.90 1.92
C ARG A 20 11.98 -4.46 2.11
N ILE A 21 11.11 -4.25 1.12
CA ILE A 21 9.77 -4.85 1.10
C ILE A 21 9.95 -6.37 1.00
N PRO A 22 9.39 -7.16 1.93
CA PRO A 22 9.48 -8.60 1.83
C PRO A 22 8.68 -9.08 0.62
N GLU A 23 9.21 -10.05 -0.13
CA GLU A 23 8.52 -10.66 -1.28
C GLU A 23 7.36 -11.59 -0.85
N ARG A 24 7.28 -11.89 0.44
CA ARG A 24 6.29 -12.78 1.04
C ARG A 24 5.59 -12.13 2.20
N CYS A 25 4.30 -12.44 2.36
CA CYS A 25 3.57 -12.00 3.53
C CYS A 25 4.14 -12.68 4.80
N PRO A 26 4.50 -11.94 5.86
CA PRO A 26 5.00 -12.54 7.10
C PRO A 26 3.94 -13.32 7.88
N TYR A 27 2.65 -13.18 7.52
CA TYR A 27 1.54 -13.83 8.21
C TYR A 27 1.08 -15.11 7.51
N CYS A 28 0.78 -15.06 6.20
CA CYS A 28 0.32 -16.23 5.44
C CYS A 28 1.40 -16.92 4.60
N ALA A 29 2.63 -16.38 4.55
CA ALA A 29 3.75 -16.90 3.77
C ALA A 29 3.55 -16.97 2.24
N ASP A 30 2.42 -16.48 1.72
CA ASP A 30 2.19 -16.36 0.28
C ASP A 30 3.19 -15.42 -0.40
N ARG A 31 3.48 -15.72 -1.66
CA ARG A 31 4.37 -14.93 -2.53
C ARG A 31 3.59 -13.81 -3.21
N GLU A 32 4.23 -12.68 -3.44
CA GLU A 32 3.74 -11.57 -4.29
C GLU A 32 2.35 -11.02 -3.95
N CYS A 33 1.89 -11.20 -2.71
CA CYS A 33 0.56 -10.77 -2.28
C CYS A 33 0.57 -9.46 -1.49
N LEU A 34 1.75 -8.85 -1.27
CA LEU A 34 1.89 -7.57 -0.60
C LEU A 34 1.74 -6.42 -1.61
N MET A 35 0.65 -5.68 -1.48
CA MET A 35 0.30 -4.59 -2.38
C MET A 35 0.43 -3.26 -1.65
N GLU A 36 1.01 -2.24 -2.28
CA GLU A 36 1.12 -0.91 -1.70
C GLU A 36 -0.27 -0.30 -1.55
N GLU A 37 -0.63 0.04 -0.31
CA GLU A 37 -1.84 0.78 0.00
C GLU A 37 -1.55 2.26 -0.28
N LYS A 38 -1.78 2.68 -1.52
CA LYS A 38 -1.85 4.10 -1.85
C LYS A 38 -3.06 4.69 -1.13
N SER A 39 -2.80 5.65 -0.24
CA SER A 39 -3.89 6.46 0.31
C SER A 39 -4.59 7.17 -0.85
N ILE A 40 -5.92 7.12 -0.89
CA ILE A 40 -6.75 7.84 -1.88
C ILE A 40 -6.36 9.34 -1.93
N LEU A 41 -5.89 9.88 -0.80
CA LEU A 41 -5.36 11.24 -0.68
C LEU A 41 -4.18 11.56 -1.62
N ASP A 42 -3.42 10.56 -2.07
CA ASP A 42 -2.29 10.69 -3.01
C ASP A 42 -2.76 10.66 -4.47
N SER A 43 -3.96 10.14 -4.74
CA SER A 43 -4.54 10.04 -6.10
C SER A 43 -5.59 11.11 -6.37
N LEU A 44 -5.87 11.96 -5.38
CA LEU A 44 -6.67 13.15 -5.54
C LEU A 44 -5.74 14.28 -5.99
N ASP A 45 -5.25 14.18 -7.24
CA ASP A 45 -5.08 15.36 -8.08
C ASP A 45 -6.50 15.91 -8.31
N ILE A 46 -7.04 16.57 -7.29
CA ILE A 46 -8.23 17.39 -7.47
C ILE A 46 -7.73 18.55 -8.30
N ASP A 47 -7.82 18.41 -9.62
CA ASP A 47 -7.92 19.54 -10.53
C ASP A 47 -9.16 20.33 -10.06
N ASP A 48 -8.92 21.28 -9.16
CA ASP A 48 -9.85 22.34 -8.80
C ASP A 48 -9.95 23.28 -10.02
N GLU A 49 -10.46 22.75 -11.14
CA GLU A 49 -10.85 23.54 -12.29
C GLU A 49 -12.25 23.11 -12.75
N LEU A 50 -13.17 24.04 -12.49
CA LEU A 50 -14.31 24.42 -13.33
C LEU A 50 -15.47 23.42 -13.42
N VAL A 51 -16.55 23.71 -12.69
CA VAL A 51 -17.86 23.83 -13.34
C VAL A 51 -18.76 24.89 -12.67
N ASP A 52 -19.00 25.95 -13.45
CA ASP A 52 -20.01 27.04 -13.42
C ASP A 52 -20.13 27.99 -12.21
#